data_AF-A0A9X2X112-F1
#
_entry.id   AF-A0A9X2X112-F1
#
_cell.length_a   1.000
_cell.length_b   1.000
_cell.length_c   1.000
_cell.angle_alpha   90.00
_cell.angle_beta   90.00
_cell.angle_gamma   90.00
#
_symmetry.space_group_name_H-M   'P 1'
#
loop_
_entity.id
_entity.type
_entity.pdbx_description
1 polymer ?
#
loop_
_entity_poly.entity_id
_entity_poly.type
_entity_poly.pdbx_seq_one_letter_code
_entity_poly.pdbx_strand_id
1 'polypeptide(L)'
;MMKPLLLVVALGLGGCQSLASYDPLGRDVASPLPEACQWAAEGDAKARVRAVADALEAQGYRIEQTEVALGLVSAERAQAQPGLGAVDRPPWGRSGFWGYYGMGSRHGYSLGYSQRFGGDPVRLQRVSVVAVENIVRVTRDSRVVDVDGYLIDARPDNSAAFCAALHDDIDARMREESTS
;
A
#
# COMPACT_ATOMS: atom_id res chain seq x y z
N MET A 1 -0.88 -38.70 50.53
CA MET A 1 -1.42 -38.89 49.15
C MET A 1 -1.91 -37.55 48.64
N MET A 2 -1.11 -36.77 47.89
CA MET A 2 -1.54 -35.46 47.33
C MET A 2 -0.61 -34.92 46.23
N LYS A 3 -0.08 -35.80 45.36
CA LYS A 3 0.94 -35.45 44.35
C LYS A 3 0.58 -35.60 42.85
N PRO A 4 -0.53 -36.22 42.40
CA PRO A 4 -0.80 -36.28 40.96
C PRO A 4 -1.61 -35.07 40.43
N LEU A 5 -2.30 -34.32 41.29
CA LEU A 5 -3.18 -33.23 40.84
C LEU A 5 -2.42 -31.98 40.36
N LEU A 6 -1.23 -31.74 40.92
CA LEU A 6 -0.42 -30.53 40.65
C LEU A 6 0.25 -30.57 39.27
N LEU A 7 0.48 -31.76 38.71
CA LEU A 7 1.12 -31.96 37.41
C LEU A 7 0.16 -31.70 36.24
N VAL A 8 -1.14 -32.00 36.42
CA VAL A 8 -2.17 -31.77 35.39
C VAL A 8 -2.52 -30.28 35.24
N VAL A 9 -2.48 -29.52 36.34
CA VAL A 9 -2.71 -28.06 36.31
C VAL A 9 -1.55 -27.32 35.61
N ALA A 10 -0.30 -27.79 35.79
CA ALA A 10 0.86 -27.19 35.14
C ALA A 10 0.89 -27.42 33.61
N LEU A 11 0.32 -28.53 33.12
CA LEU A 11 0.25 -28.86 31.68
C LEU A 11 -0.87 -28.10 30.94
N GLY A 12 -1.88 -27.58 31.65
CA GLY A 12 -2.95 -26.78 31.04
C GLY A 12 -2.59 -25.31 30.79
N LEU A 13 -1.61 -24.76 31.51
CA LEU A 13 -1.23 -23.34 31.44
C LEU A 13 -0.21 -23.01 30.33
N GLY A 14 0.32 -24.02 29.64
CA GLY A 14 1.28 -23.84 28.54
C GLY A 14 0.66 -23.54 27.17
N GLY A 15 -0.66 -23.58 27.04
CA GLY A 15 -1.36 -23.53 25.75
C GLY A 15 -1.64 -22.15 25.15
N CYS A 16 -1.43 -21.05 25.89
CA CYS A 16 -1.80 -19.71 25.41
C CYS A 16 -0.66 -18.93 24.73
N GLN A 17 0.55 -19.50 24.65
CA GLN A 17 1.73 -18.78 24.16
C GLN A 17 1.96 -18.90 22.64
N SER A 18 1.20 -19.76 21.94
CA SER A 18 1.39 -20.01 20.50
C SER A 18 0.26 -19.46 19.61
N LEU A 19 -0.68 -18.72 20.19
CA LEU A 19 -1.58 -17.89 19.39
C LEU A 19 -0.82 -16.61 19.08
N ALA A 20 -0.11 -16.61 17.94
CA ALA A 20 0.33 -15.40 17.31
C ALA A 20 -0.86 -14.43 17.32
N SER A 21 -0.72 -13.32 18.05
CA SER A 21 -1.71 -12.29 18.11
C SER A 21 -1.91 -11.76 16.70
N TYR A 22 -2.93 -12.27 16.01
CA TYR A 22 -3.40 -11.75 14.74
C TYR A 22 -3.81 -10.31 15.01
N ASP A 23 -2.96 -9.34 14.65
CA ASP A 23 -3.29 -7.93 14.77
C ASP A 23 -4.24 -7.56 13.62
N PRO A 24 -5.54 -7.32 13.89
CA PRO A 24 -6.50 -6.95 12.86
C PRO A 24 -6.20 -5.57 12.25
N LEU A 25 -5.25 -4.81 12.81
CA LEU A 25 -4.76 -3.55 12.25
C LEU A 25 -3.54 -3.72 11.35
N GLY A 26 -3.08 -4.96 11.11
CA GLY A 26 -2.00 -5.23 10.16
C GLY A 26 -0.67 -4.56 10.51
N ARG A 27 -0.42 -4.25 11.80
CA ARG A 27 0.92 -3.88 12.26
C ARG A 27 1.80 -5.12 12.51
N ASP A 28 1.50 -6.23 11.85
CA ASP A 28 2.52 -7.23 11.56
C ASP A 28 3.50 -6.64 10.56
N VAL A 29 4.42 -5.85 11.13
CA VAL A 29 5.65 -5.40 10.52
C VAL A 29 6.40 -6.66 10.09
N ALA A 30 6.59 -6.81 8.78
CA ALA A 30 7.32 -7.88 8.11
C ALA A 30 6.54 -9.19 7.86
N SER A 31 5.50 -9.12 7.03
CA SER A 31 5.47 -10.13 5.97
C SER A 31 6.78 -9.98 5.19
N PRO A 32 7.64 -11.03 5.11
CA PRO A 32 8.94 -10.90 4.48
C PRO A 32 8.73 -10.37 3.06
N LEU A 33 9.47 -9.30 2.70
CA LEU A 33 9.43 -8.82 1.33
C LEU A 33 9.81 -9.97 0.41
N PRO A 34 9.09 -10.18 -0.70
CA PRO A 34 9.53 -11.13 -1.71
C PRO A 34 10.95 -10.78 -2.16
N GLU A 35 11.79 -11.80 -2.39
CA GLU A 35 13.15 -11.61 -2.90
C GLU A 35 13.17 -10.79 -4.20
N ALA A 36 12.14 -10.92 -5.04
CA ALA A 36 11.99 -10.11 -6.25
C ALA A 36 11.83 -8.59 -6.02
N CYS A 37 11.47 -8.17 -4.80
CA CYS A 37 11.33 -6.76 -4.42
C CYS A 37 12.61 -6.14 -3.87
N GLN A 38 13.72 -6.89 -3.90
CA GLN A 38 15.04 -6.42 -3.54
C GLN A 38 16.09 -6.86 -4.56
N TRP A 39 16.92 -5.94 -5.03
CA TRP A 39 17.99 -6.23 -5.98
C TRP A 39 19.14 -5.24 -5.84
N ALA A 40 20.29 -5.56 -6.44
CA ALA A 40 21.46 -4.71 -6.41
C ALA A 40 21.22 -3.41 -7.20
N ALA A 41 21.61 -2.29 -6.62
CA ALA A 41 21.56 -0.98 -7.28
C ALA A 41 22.87 -0.74 -8.03
N GLU A 42 22.84 -0.85 -9.37
CA GLU A 42 24.02 -0.62 -10.23
C GLU A 42 23.90 0.67 -11.05
N GLY A 43 24.99 1.39 -11.28
CA GLY A 43 25.01 2.63 -12.08
C GLY A 43 24.75 3.93 -11.30
N ASP A 44 24.58 5.04 -12.03
CA ASP A 44 24.42 6.37 -11.45
C ASP A 44 23.09 6.54 -10.68
N ALA A 45 23.13 7.21 -9.53
CA ALA A 45 21.97 7.39 -8.65
C ALA A 45 20.89 8.29 -9.28
N LYS A 46 21.31 9.32 -10.04
CA LYS A 46 20.37 10.25 -10.67
C LYS A 46 19.69 9.60 -11.87
N ALA A 47 20.45 8.90 -12.71
CA ALA A 47 19.92 8.07 -13.80
C ALA A 47 18.89 7.07 -13.26
N ARG A 48 19.21 6.36 -12.17
CA ARG A 48 18.29 5.42 -11.53
C ARG A 48 16.99 6.06 -11.06
N VAL A 49 17.05 7.19 -10.37
CA VAL A 49 15.84 7.87 -9.89
C VAL A 49 14.95 8.28 -11.06
N ARG A 50 15.54 8.72 -12.18
CA ARG A 50 14.79 9.00 -13.41
C ARG A 50 14.18 7.73 -14.00
N ALA A 51 14.96 6.68 -14.20
CA ALA A 51 14.48 5.40 -14.73
C ALA A 51 13.34 4.80 -13.89
N VAL A 52 13.42 4.90 -12.56
CA VAL A 52 12.36 4.47 -11.63
C VAL A 52 11.11 5.34 -11.78
N ALA A 53 11.25 6.66 -11.86
CA ALA A 53 10.11 7.55 -12.06
C ALA A 53 9.40 7.23 -13.39
N ASP A 54 10.14 7.14 -14.48
CA ASP A 54 9.59 6.86 -15.81
C ASP A 54 8.92 5.48 -15.89
N ALA A 55 9.48 4.47 -15.22
CA ALA A 55 8.90 3.13 -15.11
C ALA A 55 7.57 3.13 -14.33
N LEU A 56 7.50 3.88 -13.23
CA LEU A 56 6.27 4.00 -12.44
C LEU A 56 5.18 4.78 -13.20
N GLU A 57 5.55 5.84 -13.91
CA GLU A 57 4.62 6.62 -14.74
C GLU A 57 4.07 5.78 -15.90
N ALA A 58 4.90 4.95 -16.54
CA ALA A 58 4.46 4.02 -17.58
C ALA A 58 3.41 3.00 -17.08
N GLN A 59 3.45 2.67 -15.79
CA GLN A 59 2.47 1.81 -15.12
C GLN A 59 1.23 2.55 -14.60
N GLY A 60 1.12 3.85 -14.89
CA GLY A 60 0.00 4.71 -14.53
C GLY A 60 0.04 5.22 -13.09
N TYR A 61 1.19 5.20 -12.44
CA TYR A 61 1.38 5.88 -11.15
C TYR A 61 1.71 7.35 -11.37
N ARG A 62 1.24 8.20 -10.47
CA ARG A 62 1.63 9.60 -10.38
C ARG A 62 2.77 9.72 -9.37
N ILE A 63 3.87 10.37 -9.76
CA ILE A 63 5.00 10.61 -8.85
C ILE A 63 4.59 11.63 -7.78
N GLU A 64 4.81 11.28 -6.52
CA GLU A 64 4.50 12.13 -5.36
C GLU A 64 5.77 12.78 -4.80
N GLN A 65 6.87 12.01 -4.69
CA GLN A 65 8.13 12.49 -4.14
C GLN A 65 9.32 11.80 -4.80
N THR A 66 10.38 12.56 -5.07
CA THR A 66 11.67 12.04 -5.57
C THR A 66 12.81 12.67 -4.80
N GLU A 67 13.76 11.88 -4.33
CA GLU A 67 14.95 12.37 -3.62
C GLU A 67 16.19 11.57 -4.03
N VAL A 68 17.08 12.24 -4.78
CA VAL A 68 18.27 11.60 -5.39
C VAL A 68 19.29 11.14 -4.35
N ALA A 69 19.49 11.91 -3.27
CA ALA A 69 20.47 11.57 -2.24
C ALA A 69 20.13 10.26 -1.49
N LEU A 70 18.84 9.95 -1.38
CA LEU A 70 18.33 8.71 -0.78
C LEU A 70 17.98 7.63 -1.82
N GLY A 71 18.09 7.95 -3.11
CA GLY A 71 17.57 7.11 -4.18
C GLY A 71 16.09 6.77 -4.00
N LEU A 72 15.30 7.70 -3.45
CA LEU A 72 13.89 7.51 -3.11
C LEU A 72 12.99 8.01 -4.25
N VAL A 73 12.03 7.18 -4.63
CA VAL A 73 10.89 7.56 -5.48
C VAL A 73 9.62 7.00 -4.85
N SER A 74 8.69 7.90 -4.52
CA SER A 74 7.36 7.57 -4.06
C SER A 74 6.35 7.94 -5.13
N ALA A 75 5.44 7.02 -5.45
CA ALA A 75 4.39 7.22 -6.43
C ALA A 75 3.06 6.66 -5.94
N GLU A 76 1.96 7.24 -6.41
CA GLU A 76 0.60 6.85 -6.02
C GLU A 76 -0.29 6.66 -7.24
N ARG A 77 -1.16 5.65 -7.20
CA ARG A 77 -2.17 5.37 -8.21
C ARG A 77 -3.53 5.24 -7.54
N ALA A 78 -4.50 6.02 -8.03
CA ALA A 78 -5.89 5.94 -7.60
C ALA A 78 -6.71 5.18 -8.65
N GLN A 79 -7.46 4.17 -8.21
CA GLN A 79 -8.35 3.40 -9.07
C GLN A 79 -9.72 3.29 -8.43
N ALA A 80 -10.76 3.76 -9.13
CA ALA A 80 -12.14 3.55 -8.70
C ALA A 80 -12.45 2.05 -8.59
N GLN A 81 -13.17 1.66 -7.54
CA GLN A 81 -13.63 0.29 -7.32
C GLN A 81 -15.16 0.24 -7.51
N PRO A 82 -15.62 0.26 -8.78
CA PRO A 82 -17.05 0.20 -9.08
C PRO A 82 -17.66 -1.08 -8.50
N GLY A 83 -18.79 -0.94 -7.82
CA GLY A 83 -19.51 -2.06 -7.19
C GLY A 83 -19.24 -2.26 -5.70
N LEU A 84 -18.16 -1.68 -5.14
CA LEU A 84 -17.99 -1.63 -3.68
C LEU A 84 -18.82 -0.51 -3.01
N GLY A 85 -19.34 0.45 -3.80
CA GLY A 85 -20.27 1.49 -3.33
C GLY A 85 -21.74 1.03 -3.26
N ALA A 86 -22.05 -0.17 -3.79
CA ALA A 86 -23.41 -0.68 -3.93
C ALA A 86 -23.83 -1.65 -2.81
N VAL A 87 -22.96 -1.95 -1.83
CA VAL A 87 -23.32 -2.81 -0.71
C VAL A 87 -24.19 -2.04 0.30
N ASP A 88 -25.35 -2.62 0.59
CA ASP A 88 -26.39 -2.12 1.48
C ASP A 88 -25.84 -1.55 2.79
N ARG A 89 -25.69 -0.23 2.86
CA ARG A 89 -25.38 0.46 4.12
C ARG A 89 -26.65 0.51 4.96
N PRO A 90 -26.62 0.09 6.25
CA PRO A 90 -27.76 0.23 7.13
C PRO A 90 -28.24 1.69 7.18
N PRO A 91 -29.54 1.96 7.03
CA PRO A 91 -30.08 3.33 6.98
C PRO A 91 -29.83 4.13 8.27
N TRP A 92 -29.51 3.46 9.38
CA TRP A 92 -29.24 4.08 10.68
C TRP A 92 -27.82 4.69 10.83
N GLY A 93 -26.93 4.52 9.86
CA GLY A 93 -25.62 5.20 9.83
C GLY A 93 -25.63 6.59 9.17
N ARG A 94 -26.74 6.97 8.50
CA ARG A 94 -26.85 8.22 7.73
C ARG A 94 -27.13 9.47 8.57
N SER A 95 -27.50 9.33 9.83
CA SER A 95 -27.87 10.45 10.70
C SER A 95 -26.79 10.74 11.73
N GLY A 96 -25.58 11.06 11.27
CA GLY A 96 -24.65 11.84 12.08
C GLY A 96 -25.20 13.27 12.19
N PHE A 97 -25.94 13.55 13.26
CA PHE A 97 -26.46 14.88 13.62
C PHE A 97 -25.34 15.92 13.91
N TRP A 98 -24.07 15.56 13.71
CA TRP A 98 -22.91 16.40 13.93
C TRP A 98 -21.88 16.18 12.80
N GLY A 99 -21.53 17.25 12.07
CA GLY A 99 -20.23 17.31 11.39
C GLY A 99 -20.26 17.48 9.87
N TYR A 100 -20.95 18.51 9.39
CA TYR A 100 -20.78 19.06 8.04
C TYR A 100 -19.41 19.76 7.93
N TYR A 101 -18.30 19.03 7.77
CA TYR A 101 -16.97 19.60 7.48
C TYR A 101 -16.10 18.67 6.64
N GLY A 102 -16.43 18.53 5.36
CA GLY A 102 -15.50 18.05 4.34
C GLY A 102 -14.83 19.23 3.65
N MET A 103 -13.77 19.76 4.24
CA MET A 103 -12.89 20.76 3.62
C MET A 103 -11.83 20.02 2.79
N GLY A 104 -11.90 20.13 1.46
CA GLY A 104 -11.00 19.45 0.55
C GLY A 104 -11.06 20.01 -0.88
N SER A 105 -10.82 21.32 -1.02
CA SER A 105 -10.63 21.97 -2.32
C SER A 105 -9.19 21.78 -2.80
N ARG A 106 -9.00 21.26 -4.02
CA ARG A 106 -8.21 21.89 -5.10
C ARG A 106 -8.22 21.04 -6.38
N HIS A 107 -8.82 21.62 -7.42
CA HIS A 107 -8.85 21.26 -8.85
C HIS A 107 -9.95 20.31 -9.35
N GLY A 108 -10.83 20.86 -10.21
CA GLY A 108 -11.59 20.10 -11.21
C GLY A 108 -13.10 20.21 -11.06
N TYR A 109 -13.71 21.08 -11.88
CA TYR A 109 -15.13 21.33 -12.04
C TYR A 109 -16.02 20.07 -12.12
N SER A 110 -17.16 20.07 -11.42
CA SER A 110 -18.41 19.54 -11.99
C SER A 110 -19.63 20.30 -11.45
N LEU A 111 -20.19 21.17 -12.30
CA LEU A 111 -21.60 21.54 -12.23
C LEU A 111 -22.37 20.36 -12.84
N GLY A 112 -23.05 19.60 -12.01
CA GLY A 112 -23.90 18.50 -12.48
C GLY A 112 -24.87 18.11 -11.38
N TYR A 113 -26.15 18.42 -11.59
CA TYR A 113 -27.26 17.82 -10.86
C TYR A 113 -27.07 16.29 -10.86
N SER A 114 -26.63 15.72 -9.74
CA SER A 114 -26.58 14.28 -9.55
C SER A 114 -27.31 13.94 -8.26
N GLN A 115 -28.37 13.17 -8.40
CA GLN A 115 -28.95 12.43 -7.30
C GLN A 115 -27.81 11.60 -6.70
N ARG A 116 -27.52 11.83 -5.42
CA ARG A 116 -26.38 11.23 -4.71
C ARG A 116 -26.59 9.73 -4.51
N PHE A 117 -26.32 8.96 -5.56
CA PHE A 117 -25.80 7.61 -5.42
C PHE A 117 -24.41 7.75 -4.77
N GLY A 118 -24.14 7.02 -3.69
CA GLY A 118 -22.82 7.05 -3.04
C GLY A 118 -21.75 6.80 -4.10
N GLY A 119 -20.71 7.64 -4.15
CA GLY A 119 -19.65 7.44 -5.13
C GLY A 119 -18.92 6.12 -4.86
N ASP A 120 -18.26 5.61 -5.90
CA ASP A 120 -17.50 4.37 -5.78
C ASP A 120 -16.29 4.58 -4.86
N PRO A 121 -16.00 3.64 -3.93
CA PRO A 121 -14.77 3.65 -3.16
C PRO A 121 -13.55 3.70 -4.08
N VAL A 122 -12.49 4.37 -3.62
CA VAL A 122 -11.25 4.52 -4.37
C VAL A 122 -10.18 3.65 -3.73
N ARG A 123 -9.55 2.81 -4.55
CA ARG A 123 -8.31 2.12 -4.17
C ARG A 123 -7.12 3.03 -4.42
N LEU A 124 -6.44 3.41 -3.36
CA LEU A 124 -5.17 4.13 -3.38
C LEU A 124 -4.04 3.11 -3.24
N GLN A 125 -3.19 3.04 -4.24
CA GLN A 125 -1.99 2.22 -4.24
C GLN A 125 -0.78 3.12 -4.18
N ARG A 126 0.03 2.97 -3.14
CA ARG A 126 1.28 3.72 -2.99
C ARG A 126 2.44 2.77 -3.13
N VAL A 127 3.43 3.19 -3.90
CA VAL A 127 4.69 2.48 -4.12
C VAL A 127 5.81 3.38 -3.67
N SER A 128 6.74 2.83 -2.90
CA SER A 128 7.98 3.49 -2.52
C SER A 128 9.15 2.60 -2.93
N VAL A 129 10.03 3.16 -3.75
CA VAL A 129 11.28 2.57 -4.19
C VAL A 129 12.41 3.34 -3.53
N VAL A 130 13.29 2.63 -2.83
CA VAL A 130 14.43 3.23 -2.12
C VAL A 130 15.69 2.48 -2.49
N ALA A 131 16.75 3.20 -2.85
CA ALA A 131 18.07 2.62 -3.10
C ALA A 131 19.04 3.03 -1.98
N VAL A 132 19.19 2.18 -0.97
CA VAL A 132 20.07 2.38 0.20
C VAL A 132 21.13 1.29 0.21
N GLU A 133 22.37 1.65 0.54
CA GLU A 133 23.50 0.69 0.64
C GLU A 133 23.71 -0.17 -0.62
N ASN A 134 23.48 0.40 -1.81
CA ASN A 134 23.52 -0.29 -3.10
C ASN A 134 22.49 -1.44 -3.24
N ILE A 135 21.40 -1.39 -2.48
CA ILE A 135 20.27 -2.30 -2.61
C ILE A 135 19.02 -1.48 -2.88
N VAL A 136 18.35 -1.76 -3.99
CA VAL A 136 17.01 -1.25 -4.27
C VAL A 136 16.00 -2.09 -3.50
N ARG A 137 15.09 -1.44 -2.78
CA ARG A 137 13.97 -2.05 -2.08
C ARG A 137 12.67 -1.42 -2.54
N VAL A 138 11.70 -2.26 -2.87
CA VAL A 138 10.37 -1.84 -3.31
C VAL A 138 9.32 -2.25 -2.30
N THR A 139 8.53 -1.27 -1.87
CA THR A 139 7.38 -1.49 -1.00
C THR A 139 6.13 -0.94 -1.66
N ARG A 140 5.03 -1.68 -1.57
CA ARG A 140 3.72 -1.29 -2.09
C ARG A 140 2.64 -1.53 -1.04
N ASP A 141 1.86 -0.49 -0.76
CA ASP A 141 0.67 -0.56 0.07
C ASP A 141 -0.59 -0.24 -0.74
N SER A 142 -1.67 -0.98 -0.46
CA SER A 142 -2.99 -0.76 -1.06
C SER A 142 -3.98 -0.44 0.05
N ARG A 143 -4.73 0.65 -0.14
CA ARG A 143 -5.81 1.07 0.75
C ARG A 143 -7.07 1.31 -0.06
N VAL A 144 -8.21 0.91 0.44
CA VAL A 144 -9.51 1.20 -0.16
C VAL A 144 -10.25 2.16 0.77
N VAL A 145 -10.54 3.35 0.26
CA VAL A 145 -11.17 4.43 1.02
C VAL A 145 -12.53 4.72 0.40
N ASP A 146 -13.54 4.80 1.26
CA ASP A 146 -14.91 5.16 0.90
C ASP A 146 -15.03 6.66 0.63
N VAL A 147 -16.13 7.08 0.00
CA VAL A 147 -16.41 8.50 -0.29
C VAL A 147 -16.55 9.37 0.95
N ASP A 148 -16.93 8.77 2.07
CA ASP A 148 -17.04 9.44 3.36
C ASP A 148 -15.68 9.51 4.10
N GLY A 149 -14.59 9.05 3.46
CA GLY A 149 -13.24 9.00 4.04
C GLY A 149 -12.99 7.80 4.95
N TYR A 150 -13.92 6.85 5.02
CA TYR A 150 -13.78 5.64 5.82
C TYR A 150 -12.84 4.63 5.16
N LEU A 151 -11.91 4.06 5.93
CA LEU A 151 -10.98 3.04 5.45
C LEU A 151 -11.67 1.67 5.44
N ILE A 152 -11.89 1.11 4.25
CA ILE A 152 -12.55 -0.20 4.06
C ILE A 152 -11.53 -1.33 4.19
N ASP A 153 -10.36 -1.17 3.56
CA ASP A 153 -9.30 -2.17 3.53
C ASP A 153 -7.94 -1.46 3.50
N ALA A 154 -6.96 -2.03 4.20
CA ALA A 154 -5.58 -1.60 4.16
C ALA A 154 -4.66 -2.81 4.35
N ARG A 155 -3.88 -3.11 3.31
CA ARG A 155 -2.98 -4.26 3.33
C ARG A 155 -1.71 -3.97 2.53
N PRO A 156 -0.57 -4.55 2.93
CA PRO A 156 0.59 -4.66 2.07
C PRO A 156 0.20 -5.37 0.77
N ASP A 157 0.65 -4.84 -0.36
CA ASP A 157 0.38 -5.36 -1.69
C ASP A 157 1.70 -5.66 -2.42
N ASN A 158 2.66 -6.26 -1.71
CA ASN A 158 3.97 -6.60 -2.26
C ASN A 158 3.90 -7.91 -3.07
N SER A 159 3.55 -7.83 -4.35
CA SER A 159 3.53 -9.00 -5.24
C SER A 159 4.88 -9.20 -5.96
N ALA A 160 5.43 -10.40 -5.92
CA ALA A 160 6.69 -10.74 -6.60
C ALA A 160 6.67 -10.44 -8.11
N ALA A 161 5.53 -10.70 -8.78
CA ALA A 161 5.36 -10.44 -10.21
C ALA A 161 5.47 -8.94 -10.56
N PHE A 162 4.90 -8.06 -9.71
CA PHE A 162 5.04 -6.62 -9.88
C PHE A 162 6.49 -6.17 -9.71
N CYS A 163 7.16 -6.65 -8.67
CA CYS A 163 8.53 -6.26 -8.40
C CYS A 163 9.48 -6.73 -9.51
N ALA A 164 9.29 -7.94 -10.04
CA ALA A 164 10.04 -8.44 -11.19
C ALA A 164 9.80 -7.58 -12.44
N ALA A 165 8.54 -7.28 -12.78
CA ALA A 165 8.21 -6.45 -13.94
C ALA A 165 8.76 -5.01 -13.80
N LEU A 166 8.72 -4.44 -12.60
CA LEU A 166 9.30 -3.12 -12.32
C LEU A 166 10.82 -3.14 -12.44
N HIS A 167 11.48 -4.18 -11.93
CA HIS A 167 12.92 -4.35 -12.07
C HIS A 167 13.35 -4.43 -13.54
N ASP A 168 12.67 -5.26 -14.35
CA ASP A 168 12.96 -5.42 -15.77
C ASP A 168 12.80 -4.10 -16.57
N ASP A 169 11.76 -3.31 -16.26
CA ASP A 169 11.51 -2.01 -16.90
C ASP A 169 12.57 -0.96 -16.50
N ILE A 170 12.97 -0.92 -15.23
CA ILE A 170 14.06 -0.06 -14.77
C ILE A 170 15.37 -0.44 -15.44
N ASP A 171 15.71 -1.73 -15.49
CA ASP A 171 16.95 -2.20 -16.08
C ASP A 171 17.02 -1.90 -17.59
N ALA A 172 15.89 -2.03 -18.30
CA ALA A 172 15.79 -1.63 -19.71
C ALA A 172 16.14 -0.14 -19.92
N ARG A 173 15.57 0.74 -19.10
CA ARG A 173 15.79 2.20 -19.19
C ARG A 173 17.20 2.61 -18.79
N MET A 174 17.76 1.96 -17.78
CA MET A 174 19.16 2.20 -17.36
C MET A 174 20.16 1.82 -18.45
N ARG A 175 19.89 0.75 -19.20
CA ARG A 175 20.69 0.36 -20.37
C ARG A 175 20.61 1.39 -21.49
N GLU A 176 19.43 1.96 -21.75
CA GLU A 176 19.24 3.03 -22.74
C GLU A 176 20.01 4.30 -22.35
N GLU A 177 19.93 4.75 -21.10
CA GLU A 177 20.61 5.96 -20.62
C GLU A 177 22.15 5.81 -20.64
N SER A 178 22.66 4.58 -20.50
CA SER A 178 24.10 4.29 -20.60
C SER A 178 24.65 4.35 -22.03
N THR A 179 23.78 4.34 -23.04
CA THR A 179 24.16 4.41 -24.47
C THR A 179 24.02 5.80 -25.07
N SER A 180 23.44 6.75 -24.32
CA SER A 180 23.27 8.15 -24.71
C SER A 180 24.39 9.05 -24.20
#